data_AF-A0A927SQB5-F1
#
_entry.id   AF-A0A927SQB5-F1
#
_cell.length_a   1.000
_cell.length_b   1.000
_cell.length_c   1.000
_cell.angle_alpha   90.00
_cell.angle_beta   90.00
_cell.angle_gamma   90.00
#
_symmetry.space_group_name_H-M   'P 1'
#
loop_
_entity.id
_entity.type
_entity.pdbx_description
1 polymer ?
#
loop_
_entity_poly.entity_id
_entity_poly.type
_entity_poly.pdbx_seq_one_letter_code
_entity_poly.pdbx_strand_id
1 'polypeptide(L)'
;MSCMCNGNDNNENGNNINGAECSRFFPQTIKGVLARLVCECVVLQYVNGCKEKVKIECITDDLVVVRENNCFRFISIDCICAVTASAENILDSFLGSRCD
;
A
#
# COMPACT_ATOMS: atom_id res chain seq x y z
N MET A 1 16.36 -16.21 -9.65
CA MET A 1 16.47 -15.33 -10.84
C MET A 1 16.57 -13.91 -10.33
N SER A 2 17.76 -13.33 -10.48
CA SER A 2 18.13 -12.03 -9.93
C SER A 2 17.63 -10.91 -10.83
N CYS A 3 17.11 -9.84 -10.24
CA CYS A 3 16.74 -8.62 -10.95
C CYS A 3 18.02 -7.98 -11.51
N MET A 4 18.17 -7.95 -12.84
CA MET A 4 19.23 -7.19 -13.51
C MET A 4 18.77 -5.75 -13.70
N CYS A 5 19.43 -4.80 -13.05
CA CYS A 5 19.29 -3.38 -13.36
C CYS A 5 20.24 -3.07 -14.53
N ASN A 6 19.70 -2.88 -15.73
CA ASN A 6 20.45 -2.40 -16.89
C ASN A 6 20.13 -0.92 -17.08
N GLY A 7 21.11 -0.05 -16.81
CA GLY A 7 20.96 1.39 -16.92
C GLY A 7 22.34 2.04 -17.00
N ASN A 8 22.74 2.35 -18.23
CA ASN A 8 23.99 2.97 -18.60
C ASN A 8 23.76 4.49 -18.67
N ASP A 9 24.29 5.26 -17.72
CA ASP A 9 24.29 6.73 -17.78
C ASP A 9 25.67 7.27 -17.37
N ASN A 10 26.50 7.55 -18.38
CA ASN A 10 27.68 8.40 -18.23
C ASN A 10 27.24 9.85 -18.43
N ASN A 11 27.16 10.63 -17.35
CA ASN A 11 27.43 12.07 -17.44
C ASN A 11 27.86 12.63 -16.07
N GLU A 12 29.13 12.97 -15.96
CA GLU A 12 29.76 13.60 -14.80
C GLU A 12 29.40 15.09 -14.74
N ASN A 13 28.75 15.54 -13.67
CA ASN A 13 29.12 16.80 -12.99
C ASN A 13 28.32 17.05 -11.70
N GLY A 14 29.02 17.20 -10.57
CA GLY A 14 28.60 18.07 -9.47
C GLY A 14 27.96 17.42 -8.22
N ASN A 15 28.82 17.00 -7.27
CA ASN A 15 28.65 17.02 -5.80
C ASN A 15 27.23 16.90 -5.18
N ASN A 16 26.84 15.69 -4.77
CA ASN A 16 26.74 15.27 -3.35
C ASN A 16 26.15 13.86 -3.25
N ILE A 17 26.90 12.99 -2.59
CA ILE A 17 26.59 11.58 -2.31
C ILE A 17 25.55 11.53 -1.20
N ASN A 18 24.38 10.95 -1.48
CA ASN A 18 23.63 10.03 -0.60
C ASN A 18 22.66 9.24 -1.48
N GLY A 19 22.89 7.92 -1.53
CA GLY A 19 22.42 7.02 -2.57
C GLY A 19 20.93 7.05 -2.88
N ALA A 20 20.61 6.95 -4.17
CA ALA A 20 19.32 6.47 -4.63
C ALA A 20 19.21 4.97 -4.29
N GLU A 21 19.13 4.65 -3.00
CA GLU A 21 18.96 3.30 -2.49
C GLU A 21 17.53 2.82 -2.74
N CYS A 22 17.40 1.52 -3.01
CA CYS A 22 16.21 0.72 -3.33
C CYS A 22 15.00 0.91 -2.40
N SER A 23 14.40 2.09 -2.35
CA SER A 23 13.31 2.45 -1.42
C SER A 23 11.90 2.29 -2.01
N ARG A 24 11.76 1.69 -3.21
CA ARG A 24 10.52 1.77 -4.00
C ARG A 24 9.46 0.68 -3.75
N PHE A 25 9.60 -0.17 -2.74
CA PHE A 25 8.71 -1.34 -2.65
C PHE A 25 7.68 -1.32 -1.52
N PHE A 26 8.01 -0.75 -0.36
CA PHE A 26 7.08 -0.75 0.78
C PHE A 26 6.44 0.64 0.98
N PRO A 27 5.10 0.74 1.02
CA PRO A 27 4.41 2.00 1.27
C PRO A 27 4.71 2.52 2.68
N GLN A 28 4.88 3.84 2.77
CA GLN A 28 5.23 4.53 4.02
C GLN A 28 4.01 5.11 4.75
N THR A 29 2.81 4.99 4.17
CA THR A 29 1.58 5.56 4.72
C THR A 29 0.47 4.52 4.72
N ILE A 30 -0.49 4.66 5.65
CA ILE A 30 -1.70 3.82 5.71
C ILE A 30 -2.46 3.89 4.38
N LYS A 31 -2.59 5.08 3.80
CA LYS A 31 -3.15 5.29 2.46
C LYS A 31 -2.44 4.44 1.40
N GLY A 32 -1.11 4.43 1.40
CA GLY A 32 -0.32 3.62 0.48
C GLY A 32 -0.51 2.12 0.68
N VAL A 33 -0.60 1.66 1.94
CA VAL A 33 -0.91 0.26 2.28
C VAL A 33 -2.28 -0.13 1.75
N LEU A 34 -3.31 0.65 2.07
CA LEU A 34 -4.68 0.38 1.66
C LEU A 34 -4.83 0.42 0.13
N ALA A 35 -4.13 1.32 -0.56
CA ALA A 35 -4.18 1.45 -2.01
C ALA A 35 -3.65 0.20 -2.73
N ARG A 36 -2.74 -0.55 -2.09
CA ARG A 36 -2.26 -1.84 -2.58
C ARG A 36 -3.23 -2.98 -2.29
N LEU A 37 -4.13 -2.82 -1.33
CA LEU A 37 -5.07 -3.84 -0.86
C LEU A 37 -6.50 -3.61 -1.37
N VAL A 38 -6.67 -2.86 -2.46
CA VAL A 38 -7.97 -2.72 -3.12
C VAL A 38 -8.47 -4.10 -3.57
N CYS A 39 -9.77 -4.35 -3.41
CA CYS A 39 -10.43 -5.65 -3.60
C CYS A 39 -10.09 -6.72 -2.56
N GLU A 40 -9.21 -6.44 -1.59
CA GLU A 40 -8.83 -7.39 -0.56
C GLU A 40 -9.65 -7.25 0.73
N CYS A 41 -9.77 -8.36 1.45
CA CYS A 41 -10.35 -8.38 2.79
C CYS A 41 -9.27 -8.10 3.83
N VAL A 42 -9.45 -7.02 4.60
CA VAL A 42 -8.51 -6.58 5.63
C VAL A 42 -9.22 -6.40 6.96
N VAL A 43 -8.44 -6.32 8.04
CA VAL A 43 -8.91 -5.83 9.33
C VAL A 43 -8.42 -4.41 9.51
N LEU A 44 -9.36 -3.46 9.63
CA LEU A 44 -9.06 -2.09 10.00
C LEU A 44 -9.11 -1.98 11.53
N GLN A 45 -8.11 -1.33 12.11
CA GLN A 45 -8.14 -0.88 13.48
C GLN A 45 -8.29 0.64 13.49
N TYR A 46 -9.32 1.11 14.19
CA TYR A 46 -9.63 2.53 14.30
C TYR A 46 -8.94 3.15 15.51
N VAL A 47 -8.81 4.49 15.50
CA VAL A 47 -8.20 5.28 16.59
C VAL A 47 -8.89 5.08 17.95
N ASN A 48 -10.18 4.71 17.96
CA ASN A 48 -10.92 4.39 19.18
C ASN A 48 -10.66 2.97 19.71
N GLY A 49 -9.76 2.21 19.07
CA GLY A 49 -9.42 0.83 19.42
C GLY A 49 -10.33 -0.23 18.83
N CYS A 50 -11.46 0.14 18.20
CA CYS A 50 -12.33 -0.81 17.53
C CYS A 50 -11.61 -1.48 16.35
N LYS A 51 -11.95 -2.75 16.11
CA LYS A 51 -11.42 -3.53 14.99
C LYS A 51 -12.56 -4.10 14.18
N GLU A 52 -12.40 -4.12 12.88
CA GLU A 52 -13.44 -4.59 11.97
C GLU A 52 -12.83 -5.21 10.73
N LYS A 53 -13.42 -6.34 10.27
CA LYS A 53 -13.05 -6.98 9.02
C LYS A 53 -13.93 -6.44 7.88
N VAL A 54 -13.30 -5.88 6.87
CA VAL A 54 -13.97 -5.22 5.75
C VAL A 54 -13.30 -5.56 4.43
N LYS A 55 -14.03 -5.41 3.32
CA LYS A 55 -13.45 -5.47 1.98
C LYS A 55 -13.23 -4.05 1.45
N ILE A 56 -12.00 -3.74 1.04
CA ILE A 56 -11.70 -2.45 0.42
C ILE A 56 -12.20 -2.47 -1.03
N GLU A 57 -13.00 -1.48 -1.41
CA GLU A 57 -13.52 -1.37 -2.78
C GLU A 57 -12.75 -0.31 -3.57
N CYS A 58 -12.46 0.84 -2.96
CA CYS A 58 -11.62 1.88 -3.55
C CYS A 58 -11.10 2.86 -2.50
N ILE A 59 -10.18 3.73 -2.92
CA ILE A 59 -9.66 4.83 -2.11
C ILE A 59 -9.66 6.07 -2.96
N THR A 60 -10.15 7.17 -2.40
CA THR A 60 -10.17 8.48 -3.04
C THR A 60 -9.70 9.51 -2.05
N ASP A 61 -8.63 10.22 -2.39
CA ASP A 61 -7.97 11.16 -1.48
C ASP A 61 -7.78 10.57 -0.09
N ASP A 62 -8.50 11.06 0.92
CA ASP A 62 -8.38 10.62 2.30
C ASP A 62 -9.58 9.80 2.79
N LEU A 63 -10.34 9.24 1.84
CA LEU A 63 -11.46 8.34 2.08
C LEU A 63 -11.17 6.94 1.56
N VAL A 64 -11.47 5.96 2.40
CA VAL A 64 -11.49 4.54 2.06
C VAL A 64 -12.94 4.13 1.92
N VAL A 65 -13.29 3.55 0.78
CA VAL A 65 -14.61 2.99 0.54
C VAL A 65 -14.54 1.51 0.79
N VAL A 66 -15.34 1.05 1.75
CA VAL A 66 -15.43 -0.36 2.10
C VAL A 66 -16.82 -0.89 1.83
N ARG A 67 -16.92 -2.18 1.55
CA ARG A 67 -18.20 -2.89 1.45
C ARG A 67 -18.47 -3.66 2.72
N GLU A 68 -19.67 -3.47 3.27
CA GLU A 68 -20.18 -4.17 4.44
C GLU A 68 -21.66 -4.51 4.21
N ASN A 69 -22.02 -5.79 4.24
CA ASN A 69 -23.42 -6.26 4.11
C ASN A 69 -24.21 -5.61 2.95
N ASN A 70 -23.57 -5.49 1.78
CA ASN A 70 -24.13 -4.87 0.56
C ASN A 70 -24.32 -3.33 0.61
N CYS A 71 -23.82 -2.68 1.66
CA CYS A 71 -23.71 -1.24 1.76
C CYS A 71 -22.27 -0.78 1.49
N PHE A 72 -22.11 0.45 1.03
CA PHE A 72 -20.82 1.14 0.96
C PHE A 72 -20.69 2.06 2.17
N ARG A 73 -19.55 1.99 2.84
CA ARG A 73 -19.19 2.90 3.93
C ARG A 73 -17.92 3.64 3.59
N PHE A 74 -17.94 4.93 3.86
CA PHE A 74 -16.84 5.85 3.59
C PHE A 74 -16.15 6.15 4.92
N ILE A 75 -14.86 5.87 4.98
CA ILE A 75 -14.07 5.97 6.20
C ILE A 75 -12.94 6.96 5.96
N SER A 76 -12.81 7.97 6.82
CA SER A 76 -11.62 8.83 6.80
C SER A 76 -10.37 8.03 7.17
N ILE A 77 -9.31 8.18 6.39
CA ILE A 77 -8.02 7.54 6.65
C ILE A 77 -7.47 7.95 8.02
N ASP A 78 -7.74 9.18 8.46
CA ASP A 78 -7.30 9.69 9.77
C ASP A 78 -7.94 8.94 10.95
N CYS A 79 -9.05 8.22 10.73
CA CYS A 79 -9.68 7.39 11.74
C CYS A 79 -9.03 6.00 11.87
N ILE A 80 -8.12 5.62 10.96
CA ILE A 80 -7.50 4.30 10.91
C ILE A 80 -6.10 4.41 11.50
N CYS A 81 -5.80 3.61 12.52
CA CYS A 81 -4.47 3.56 13.13
C CYS A 81 -3.63 2.38 12.65
N ALA A 82 -4.26 1.28 12.22
CA ALA A 82 -3.55 0.12 11.70
C ALA A 82 -4.41 -0.67 10.70
N VAL A 83 -3.71 -1.37 9.81
CA VAL A 83 -4.29 -2.26 8.80
C VAL A 83 -3.63 -3.62 8.94
N THR A 84 -4.42 -4.68 9.08
CA THR A 84 -3.92 -6.06 9.09
C THR A 84 -4.49 -6.80 7.89
N ALA A 85 -3.62 -7.42 7.11
CA ALA A 85 -3.98 -8.27 5.98
C ALA A 85 -3.29 -9.65 6.11
N SER A 86 -3.73 -10.63 5.32
CA SER A 86 -3.04 -11.93 5.25
C SER A 86 -1.66 -11.75 4.65
N ALA A 87 -0.74 -12.67 5.00
CA ALA A 87 0.59 -12.69 4.41
C ALA A 87 0.53 -12.83 2.88
N GLU A 88 -0.36 -13.68 2.38
CA GLU A 88 -0.61 -13.88 0.94
C GLU A 88 -0.95 -12.57 0.23
N ASN A 89 -1.92 -11.80 0.76
CA ASN A 89 -2.34 -10.53 0.17
C ASN A 89 -1.20 -9.50 0.16
N ILE A 90 -0.35 -9.50 1.20
CA ILE A 90 0.83 -8.63 1.25
C ILE A 90 1.87 -9.07 0.21
N LEU A 91 2.16 -10.36 0.10
CA LEU A 91 3.12 -10.87 -0.85
C LEU A 91 2.67 -10.59 -2.30
N ASP A 92 1.40 -10.83 -2.62
CA ASP A 92 0.88 -10.59 -3.96
C ASP A 92 0.81 -9.10 -4.29
N SER A 93 0.34 -8.27 -3.36
CA SER A 93 0.10 -6.84 -3.63
C SER A 93 1.38 -5.99 -3.60
N PHE A 94 2.42 -6.43 -2.88
CA PHE A 94 3.65 -5.67 -2.67
C PHE A 94 4.83 -6.31 -3.37
N LEU A 95 4.89 -7.64 -3.47
CA LEU A 95 6.02 -8.38 -4.06
C LEU A 95 5.70 -9.10 -5.37
N GLY A 96 4.42 -9.26 -5.69
CA GLY A 96 3.97 -9.83 -6.96
C GLY A 96 4.51 -9.01 -8.12
N SER A 97 5.23 -9.68 -9.02
CA SER A 97 5.57 -9.12 -10.32
C SER A 97 4.27 -8.75 -11.02
N ARG A 98 4.08 -7.49 -11.41
CA ARG A 98 3.05 -7.16 -12.39
C ARG A 98 3.36 -7.95 -13.66
N CYS A 99 2.60 -9.02 -13.91
CA CYS A 99 2.48 -9.58 -15.24
C CYS A 99 1.51 -8.66 -16.00
N ASP A 100 2.06 -7.63 -16.64
CA ASP A 100 1.42 -7.00 -17.80
C ASP A 100 1.92 -7.72 -19.07
#